data_AF-A0A6G0XLW2-F1
#
_entry.id   AF-A0A6G0XLW2-F1
#
_cell.length_a   1.000
_cell.length_b   1.000
_cell.length_c   1.000
_cell.angle_alpha   90.00
_cell.angle_beta   90.00
_cell.angle_gamma   90.00
#
_symmetry.space_group_name_H-M   'P 1'
#
loop_
_entity.id
_entity.type
_entity.pdbx_description
1 polymer ?
#
loop_
_entity_poly.entity_id
_entity_poly.type
_entity_poly.pdbx_seq_one_letter_code
_entity_poly.pdbx_strand_id
1 'polypeptide(L)'
;MLGKDKIAIGISKRKKVSGLVPFEKLDLPTRHLEMLNWFVDKNVASIAVSGNGLISETAIENNPNNIHCAVLDNYLAIDDLQKYFEDDGWAALQQVVGIKRTNPIWILCISCNKDSSNNSICCNR
;
A
#
# COMPACT_ATOMS: atom_id res chain seq x y z
N MET A 1 -50.17 11.27 41.65
CA MET A 1 -48.73 10.96 41.80
C MET A 1 -48.10 11.01 40.42
N LEU A 2 -47.30 12.06 40.17
CA LEU A 2 -45.87 11.99 39.83
C LEU A 2 -45.60 10.99 38.70
N GLY A 3 -45.20 11.39 37.49
CA GLY A 3 -44.18 12.40 37.23
C GLY A 3 -43.07 11.70 36.46
N LYS A 4 -42.94 12.07 35.19
CA LYS A 4 -41.98 11.55 34.20
C LYS A 4 -40.57 11.50 34.77
N ASP A 5 -39.83 10.41 34.52
CA ASP A 5 -38.37 10.44 34.52
C ASP A 5 -37.73 9.25 33.78
N LYS A 6 -36.94 9.59 32.75
CA LYS A 6 -35.60 9.01 32.40
C LYS A 6 -35.58 7.63 31.71
N ILE A 7 -34.88 7.34 30.60
CA ILE A 7 -33.97 8.06 29.68
C ILE A 7 -34.07 7.30 28.34
N ALA A 8 -34.61 7.89 27.27
CA ALA A 8 -34.30 7.41 25.92
C ALA A 8 -33.07 8.20 25.47
N ILE A 9 -31.91 7.55 25.47
CA ILE A 9 -30.67 8.12 24.96
C ILE A 9 -30.90 8.41 23.48
N GLY A 10 -31.23 9.66 23.17
CA GLY A 10 -31.25 10.17 21.81
C GLY A 10 -29.82 10.10 21.30
N ILE A 11 -29.45 9.02 20.62
CA ILE A 11 -28.24 9.01 19.81
C ILE A 11 -28.46 10.10 18.76
N SER A 12 -27.77 11.23 18.91
CA SER A 12 -27.75 12.30 17.90
C SER A 12 -27.47 11.63 16.55
N LYS A 13 -28.45 11.67 15.63
CA LYS A 13 -28.24 11.20 14.26
C LYS A 13 -27.02 11.94 13.74
N ARG A 14 -25.91 11.23 13.51
CA ARG A 14 -24.75 11.81 12.82
C ARG A 14 -25.30 12.44 11.54
N LYS A 15 -25.06 13.74 11.34
CA LYS A 15 -25.32 14.37 10.04
C LYS A 15 -24.63 13.48 9.01
N LYS A 16 -25.40 12.92 8.07
CA LYS A 16 -24.81 12.28 6.89
C LYS A 16 -23.96 13.38 6.25
N VAL A 17 -22.64 13.22 6.27
CA VAL A 17 -21.75 14.07 5.49
C VAL A 17 -22.12 13.77 4.04
N SER A 18 -22.89 14.66 3.44
CA SER A 18 -23.37 14.54 2.07
C SER A 18 -22.23 14.94 1.15
N GLY A 19 -21.40 13.98 0.82
CA GLY A 19 -20.33 14.15 -0.16
C GLY A 19 -19.38 12.97 -0.08
N LEU A 20 -19.34 12.19 -1.15
CA LEU A 20 -18.16 11.37 -1.41
C LEU A 20 -17.01 12.36 -1.61
N VAL A 21 -15.95 12.25 -0.81
CA VAL A 21 -14.73 13.02 -1.07
C VAL A 21 -14.21 12.55 -2.42
N PRO A 22 -13.95 13.47 -3.38
CA PRO A 22 -13.38 13.09 -4.67
C PRO A 22 -12.05 12.38 -4.45
N PHE A 23 -11.81 11.28 -5.17
CA PHE A 23 -10.50 10.67 -5.21
C PHE A 23 -9.53 11.65 -5.90
N GLU A 24 -8.57 12.16 -5.13
CA GLU A 24 -7.52 13.03 -5.66
C GLU A 24 -6.42 12.16 -6.24
N LYS A 25 -6.25 12.23 -7.56
CA LYS A 25 -5.19 11.50 -8.25
C LYS A 25 -3.87 12.22 -8.00
N LEU A 26 -2.92 11.55 -7.37
CA LEU A 26 -1.56 12.05 -7.21
C LEU A 26 -0.90 12.30 -8.58
N ASP A 27 -0.04 13.31 -8.63
CA ASP A 27 0.82 13.53 -9.78
C ASP A 27 1.79 12.37 -9.98
N LEU A 28 2.28 12.22 -11.22
CA LEU A 28 3.13 11.09 -11.60
C LEU A 28 4.41 10.97 -10.75
N PRO A 29 5.20 12.06 -10.52
CA PRO A 29 6.35 12.02 -9.63
C PRO A 29 6.03 11.52 -8.23
N THR A 30 5.00 12.08 -7.58
CA THR A 30 4.60 11.66 -6.23
C THR A 30 4.18 10.20 -6.20
N ARG A 31 3.39 9.76 -7.19
CA ARG A 31 2.99 8.36 -7.32
C ARG A 31 4.21 7.43 -7.47
N HIS A 32 5.16 7.79 -8.33
CA HIS A 32 6.35 6.98 -8.55
C HIS A 32 7.25 6.93 -7.31
N LEU A 33 7.39 8.04 -6.59
CA LEU A 33 8.13 8.08 -5.33
C LEU A 33 7.52 7.12 -4.29
N GLU A 34 6.20 7.17 -4.11
CA GLU A 34 5.50 6.26 -3.20
C GLU A 34 5.68 4.79 -3.59
N MET A 35 5.61 4.48 -4.89
CA MET A 35 5.84 3.12 -5.38
C MET A 35 7.28 2.66 -5.18
N LEU A 36 8.27 3.53 -5.45
CA LEU A 36 9.69 3.21 -5.26
C LEU A 36 10.03 2.97 -3.79
N ASN A 37 9.41 3.71 -2.87
CA ASN A 37 9.56 3.51 -1.42
C ASN A 37 9.15 2.11 -0.94
N TRP A 38 8.48 1.29 -1.77
CA TRP A 38 8.18 -0.10 -1.45
C TRP A 38 9.33 -1.05 -1.70
N PHE A 39 10.32 -0.64 -2.51
CA PHE A 39 11.41 -1.48 -2.98
C PHE A 39 12.78 -1.01 -2.52
N VAL A 40 12.93 0.28 -2.22
CA VAL A 40 14.22 0.88 -1.87
C VAL A 40 14.07 1.86 -0.71
N ASP A 41 15.19 2.23 -0.11
CA ASP A 41 15.22 3.28 0.90
C ASP A 41 14.70 4.61 0.37
N LYS A 42 13.98 5.35 1.24
CA LYS A 42 13.37 6.64 0.88
C LYS A 42 14.35 7.64 0.27
N ASN A 43 15.60 7.63 0.73
CA ASN A 43 16.65 8.49 0.20
C ASN A 43 17.01 8.13 -1.24
N VAL A 44 17.13 6.83 -1.53
CA VAL A 44 17.43 6.30 -2.87
C VAL A 44 16.28 6.63 -3.83
N ALA A 45 15.04 6.39 -3.41
CA ALA A 45 13.85 6.71 -4.21
C ALA A 45 13.78 8.21 -4.55
N SER A 46 14.05 9.08 -3.57
CA SER A 46 14.07 10.53 -3.77
C SER A 46 15.15 10.99 -4.76
N ILE A 47 16.36 10.43 -4.68
CA ILE A 47 17.47 10.71 -5.60
C ILE A 47 17.10 10.31 -7.04
N ALA A 48 16.52 9.12 -7.21
CA ALA A 48 16.12 8.61 -8.53
C ALA A 48 15.00 9.45 -9.16
N VAL A 49 13.97 9.81 -8.38
CA VAL A 49 12.85 10.66 -8.88
C VAL A 49 13.32 12.07 -9.21
N SER A 50 14.32 12.58 -8.50
CA SER A 50 14.94 13.88 -8.79
C SER A 50 15.83 13.87 -10.03
N GLY A 51 16.07 12.70 -10.65
CA GLY A 51 16.92 12.55 -11.84
C GLY A 51 18.42 12.57 -11.54
N ASN A 52 18.81 12.39 -10.27
CA ASN A 52 20.21 12.49 -9.83
C ASN A 52 20.91 11.12 -9.69
N GLY A 53 20.27 10.04 -10.16
CA GLY A 53 20.85 8.70 -10.12
C GLY A 53 19.88 7.64 -10.63
N LEU A 54 20.43 6.46 -10.93
CA LEU A 54 19.67 5.24 -11.21
C LEU A 54 19.82 4.25 -10.04
N ILE A 55 18.86 3.35 -9.92
CA ILE A 55 18.81 2.34 -8.87
C ILE A 55 19.44 1.05 -9.38
N SER A 56 20.54 0.63 -8.75
CA SER A 56 21.21 -0.66 -8.99
C SER A 56 20.62 -1.79 -8.14
N GLU A 57 21.01 -3.03 -8.42
CA GLU A 57 20.56 -4.22 -7.67
C GLU A 57 20.77 -4.10 -6.15
N THR A 58 21.91 -3.53 -5.73
CA THR A 58 22.31 -3.43 -4.33
C THR A 58 21.39 -2.57 -3.46
N ALA A 59 20.60 -1.69 -4.06
CA ALA A 59 19.69 -0.79 -3.36
C ALA A 59 18.28 -1.39 -3.19
N ILE A 60 18.03 -2.56 -3.76
CA ILE A 60 16.71 -3.19 -3.77
C ILE A 60 16.55 -4.08 -2.54
N GLU A 61 15.37 -3.99 -1.93
CA GLU A 61 14.93 -4.87 -0.86
C GLU A 61 14.79 -6.30 -1.40
N ASN A 62 15.73 -7.16 -0.99
CA ASN A 62 15.82 -8.53 -1.42
C ASN A 62 14.83 -9.46 -0.70
N ASN A 63 14.27 -9.04 0.45
CA ASN A 63 13.29 -9.80 1.20
C ASN A 63 11.87 -9.51 0.69
N PRO A 64 11.21 -10.46 0.00
CA PRO A 64 9.86 -10.26 -0.54
C PRO A 64 8.80 -9.98 0.53
N ASN A 65 9.06 -10.32 1.80
CA ASN A 65 8.16 -10.04 2.93
C ASN A 65 8.14 -8.56 3.32
N ASN A 66 9.25 -7.84 3.09
CA ASN A 66 9.37 -6.42 3.41
C ASN A 66 8.75 -5.53 2.33
N ILE A 67 8.62 -6.04 1.10
CA ILE A 67 7.96 -5.34 0.00
C ILE A 67 6.49 -5.10 0.32
N HIS A 68 5.95 -3.96 -0.07
CA HIS A 68 4.54 -3.64 0.18
C HIS A 68 3.57 -4.56 -0.57
N CYS A 69 2.45 -4.95 0.05
CA CYS A 69 1.46 -5.87 -0.56
C CYS A 69 0.73 -5.29 -1.79
N ALA A 70 0.75 -3.96 -1.97
CA ALA A 70 0.16 -3.30 -3.15
C ALA A 70 0.77 -3.78 -4.49
N VAL A 71 1.97 -4.36 -4.46
CA VAL A 71 2.64 -4.97 -5.62
C VAL A 71 1.88 -6.16 -6.22
N LEU A 72 0.98 -6.76 -5.44
CA LEU A 72 0.08 -7.84 -5.87
C LEU A 72 -1.13 -7.34 -6.68
N ASP A 73 -1.36 -6.03 -6.74
CA ASP A 73 -2.45 -5.46 -7.54
C ASP A 73 -2.13 -5.57 -9.04
N ASN A 74 -3.05 -6.15 -9.81
CA ASN A 74 -2.93 -6.33 -11.25
C ASN A 74 -3.02 -5.00 -12.03
N TYR A 75 -3.55 -3.94 -11.42
CA TYR A 75 -3.67 -2.61 -12.03
C TYR A 75 -2.48 -1.71 -11.72
N LEU A 76 -1.47 -2.21 -11.00
CA LEU A 76 -0.27 -1.46 -10.68
C LEU A 76 0.66 -1.40 -11.90
N ALA A 77 0.88 -0.19 -12.42
CA ALA A 77 1.80 0.07 -13.53
C ALA A 77 3.26 0.11 -13.04
N ILE A 78 3.81 -1.04 -12.64
CA ILE A 78 5.21 -1.17 -12.19
C ILE A 78 6.18 -0.82 -13.33
N ASP A 79 5.82 -1.14 -14.57
CA ASP A 79 6.66 -0.89 -15.75
C ASP A 79 6.96 0.60 -15.96
N ASP A 80 6.10 1.51 -15.48
CA ASP A 80 6.36 2.96 -15.48
C ASP A 80 7.62 3.35 -14.68
N LEU A 81 8.07 2.47 -13.76
CA LEU A 81 9.22 2.71 -12.91
C LEU A 81 10.55 2.34 -13.58
N GLN A 82 10.55 1.57 -14.68
CA GLN A 82 11.78 1.05 -15.30
C GLN A 82 12.84 2.14 -15.55
N LYS A 83 12.40 3.36 -15.91
CA LYS A 83 13.27 4.52 -16.16
C LYS A 83 14.13 4.97 -14.97
N TYR A 84 13.84 4.52 -13.76
CA TYR A 84 14.59 4.86 -12.54
C TYR A 84 15.67 3.82 -12.20
N PHE A 85 15.74 2.71 -12.93
CA PHE A 85 16.62 1.59 -12.63
C PHE A 85 17.75 1.47 -13.65
N GLU A 86 18.87 0.94 -13.19
CA GLU A 86 19.85 0.29 -14.04
C GLU A 86 19.31 -1.09 -14.48
N ASP A 87 19.91 -1.69 -15.51
CA ASP A 87 19.41 -2.96 -16.07
C ASP A 87 19.41 -4.10 -15.04
N ASP A 88 20.44 -4.17 -14.20
CA ASP A 88 20.56 -5.13 -13.09
C ASP A 88 19.52 -4.85 -11.98
N GLY A 89 19.33 -3.59 -11.62
CA GLY A 89 18.32 -3.17 -10.66
C GLY A 89 16.91 -3.52 -11.13
N TRP A 90 16.60 -3.30 -12.41
CA TRP A 90 15.30 -3.66 -12.94
C TRP A 90 15.06 -5.17 -12.90
N ALA A 91 16.07 -5.96 -13.27
CA ALA A 91 15.98 -7.42 -13.20
C ALA A 91 15.75 -7.92 -11.77
N ALA A 92 16.47 -7.37 -10.79
CA ALA A 92 16.32 -7.71 -9.38
C ALA A 92 14.92 -7.34 -8.84
N LEU A 93 14.40 -6.17 -9.19
CA LEU A 93 13.03 -5.78 -8.82
C LEU A 93 12.00 -6.75 -9.39
N GLN A 94 12.11 -7.10 -10.69
CA GLN A 94 11.21 -8.06 -11.34
C GLN A 94 11.27 -9.43 -10.66
N GLN A 95 12.46 -9.87 -10.25
CA GLN A 95 12.64 -11.12 -9.52
C GLN A 95 11.92 -11.10 -8.17
N VAL A 96 12.14 -10.05 -7.35
CA VAL A 96 11.51 -9.93 -6.03
C VAL A 96 9.98 -9.83 -6.15
N VAL A 97 9.49 -9.03 -7.10
CA VAL A 97 8.05 -8.92 -7.41
C VAL A 97 7.48 -10.28 -7.83
N GLY A 98 8.19 -11.00 -8.70
CA GLY A 98 7.81 -12.34 -9.15
C GLY A 98 7.74 -13.35 -8.01
N ILE A 99 8.72 -13.35 -7.11
CA ILE A 99 8.72 -14.21 -5.92
C ILE A 99 7.53 -13.88 -5.01
N LYS A 100 7.27 -12.59 -4.77
CA LYS A 100 6.13 -12.15 -3.95
C LYS A 100 4.78 -12.54 -4.56
N ARG A 101 4.65 -12.48 -5.89
CA ARG A 101 3.43 -12.86 -6.62
C ARG A 101 3.19 -14.37 -6.64
N THR A 102 4.25 -15.17 -6.71
CA THR A 102 4.15 -16.64 -6.72
C THR A 102 3.93 -17.22 -5.32
N ASN A 103 4.46 -16.55 -4.29
CA ASN A 103 4.25 -16.91 -2.89
C ASN A 103 3.67 -15.72 -2.12
N PRO A 104 2.40 -15.34 -2.37
CA PRO A 104 1.80 -14.24 -1.65
C PRO A 104 1.61 -14.68 -0.20
N ILE A 105 2.55 -14.31 0.66
CA ILE A 105 2.31 -14.32 2.10
C ILE A 105 1.38 -13.14 2.32
N TRP A 106 0.07 -13.43 2.33
CA TRP A 106 -0.91 -12.45 2.73
C TRP A 106 -0.56 -12.12 4.18
N ILE A 107 0.04 -10.95 4.43
CA ILE A 107 0.05 -10.35 5.76
C ILE A 107 -1.39 -9.93 6.06
N LEU A 108 -2.21 -10.94 6.31
CA LEU A 108 -2.87 -11.11 7.55
C LEU A 108 -2.94 -9.84 8.41
N CYS A 109 -4.14 -9.30 8.53
CA CYS A 109 -4.46 -8.17 9.41
C CYS A 109 -3.53 -8.16 10.64
N ILE A 110 -2.80 -7.05 10.86
CA ILE A 110 -1.84 -6.88 11.98
C ILE A 110 -2.46 -7.24 13.33
N SER A 111 -3.78 -7.14 13.46
CA SER A 111 -4.52 -7.51 14.67
C SER A 111 -4.84 -9.00 14.80
N CYS A 112 -4.85 -9.79 13.71
CA CYS A 112 -5.57 -11.07 13.67
C CYS A 112 -4.73 -12.32 13.33
N ASN A 113 -3.46 -12.24 12.92
CA ASN A 113 -2.53 -13.38 13.08
C ASN A 113 -2.78 -14.70 12.25
N LYS A 114 -3.89 -14.81 11.51
CA LYS A 114 -4.50 -16.01 10.84
C LYS A 114 -4.74 -15.97 9.31
N ASP A 115 -4.14 -16.89 8.56
CA ASP A 115 -4.27 -16.97 7.10
C ASP A 115 -5.74 -17.01 6.65
N SER A 116 -6.12 -16.13 5.74
CA SER A 116 -7.46 -16.09 5.15
C SER A 116 -7.56 -17.17 4.07
N SER A 117 -7.67 -18.43 4.50
CA SER A 117 -7.84 -19.56 3.59
C SER A 117 -9.28 -19.78 3.13
N ASN A 118 -10.27 -18.98 3.57
CA ASN A 118 -11.61 -18.96 2.99
C ASN A 118 -12.43 -17.72 3.43
N ASN A 119 -13.04 -17.04 2.45
CA ASN A 119 -14.10 -16.02 2.58
C ASN A 119 -13.80 -14.83 3.52
N SER A 120 -13.13 -13.82 2.96
CA SER A 120 -12.74 -12.59 3.65
C SER A 120 -13.93 -11.74 4.12
N ILE A 121 -14.04 -11.57 5.45
CA ILE A 121 -14.44 -10.33 6.10
C ILE A 121 -13.35 -10.05 7.14
N CYS A 122 -12.57 -8.99 6.94
CA CYS A 122 -11.55 -8.54 7.88
C CYS A 122 -12.17 -8.05 9.20
N CYS A 123 -11.41 -8.17 10.28
CA CYS A 123 -11.80 -7.89 11.66
C CYS A 123 -12.50 -6.52 11.82
N ASN A 124 -13.75 -6.56 12.32
CA ASN A 124 -14.53 -5.37 12.62
C ASN A 124 -14.19 -4.90 14.04
N ARG A 125 -13.27 -3.93 14.12
CA ARG A 125 -12.94 -3.01 15.21
C ARG A 125 -12.49 -3.57 16.57
#